data_AF-A0A6G1X222-F1
#
_entry.id   AF-A0A6G1X222-F1
#
_cell.length_a   1.000
_cell.length_b   1.000
_cell.length_c   1.000
_cell.angle_alpha   90.00
_cell.angle_beta   90.00
_cell.angle_gamma   90.00
#
_symmetry.space_group_name_H-M   'P 1'
#
loop_
_entity.id
_entity.type
_entity.pdbx_description
1 polymer ?
#
loop_
_entity_poly.entity_id
_entity_poly.type
_entity_poly.pdbx_seq_one_letter_code
_entity_poly.pdbx_strand_id
1 'polypeptide(L)'
;MKKSPKIGLVFILLIIISACGKSKFYGEYSVDGNPRYDIKILDNNTAKINLESMITVEYEKNGDRLEVIQDDVYSYYVDSVTGVFFELKDDDTLSYNIVKNSEEMKIGEFKYIE
;
A
#
# COMPACT_ATOMS: atom_id res chain seq x y z
N MET A 1 42.12 -5.43 46.95
CA MET A 1 42.24 -5.89 45.55
C MET A 1 41.13 -5.27 44.72
N LYS A 2 41.50 -4.71 43.55
CA LYS A 2 40.77 -4.55 42.26
C LYS A 2 39.34 -3.95 42.32
N LYS A 3 39.18 -2.67 41.96
CA LYS A 3 38.92 -2.09 40.60
C LYS A 3 37.47 -2.33 40.09
N SER A 4 36.74 -1.21 40.01
CA SER A 4 35.49 -0.89 39.28
C SER A 4 35.56 -1.25 37.77
N PRO A 5 34.54 -1.03 36.88
CA PRO A 5 33.32 -0.21 37.05
C PRO A 5 32.02 -0.62 36.28
N LYS A 6 30.91 0.07 36.64
CA LYS A 6 29.89 0.77 35.81
C LYS A 6 29.15 0.08 34.63
N ILE A 7 27.90 0.55 34.50
CA ILE A 7 27.02 0.58 33.31
C ILE A 7 26.20 -0.70 33.06
N GLY A 8 24.97 -0.65 33.56
CA GLY A 8 23.84 -1.48 33.14
C GLY A 8 22.66 -0.95 33.94
N LEU A 9 21.90 0.00 33.43
CA LEU A 9 20.80 -0.30 32.52
C LEU A 9 20.31 1.00 31.85
N VAL A 10 21.08 1.56 30.92
CA VAL A 10 20.58 2.58 29.98
C VAL A 10 20.41 1.88 28.64
N PHE A 11 19.33 1.11 28.47
CA PHE A 11 18.96 0.54 27.17
C PHE A 11 17.48 0.11 27.12
N ILE A 12 16.58 0.90 27.74
CA ILE A 12 15.15 0.86 27.44
C ILE A 12 14.72 2.27 27.07
N LEU A 13 15.38 2.80 26.05
CA LEU A 13 15.02 4.06 25.41
C LEU A 13 15.35 3.92 23.92
N LEU A 14 14.68 3.00 23.24
CA LEU A 14 14.62 2.86 21.78
C LEU A 14 13.60 1.75 21.51
N ILE A 15 12.72 1.94 20.53
CA ILE A 15 11.48 1.17 20.28
C ILE A 15 10.42 1.59 21.30
N ILE A 16 9.63 2.64 21.11
CA ILE A 16 8.57 2.74 20.10
C ILE A 16 8.48 4.22 19.68
N ILE A 17 9.24 4.63 18.67
CA ILE A 17 9.01 5.88 17.94
C ILE A 17 8.77 5.51 16.48
N SER A 18 7.74 4.69 16.22
CA SER A 18 7.38 4.31 14.84
C SER A 18 5.89 4.07 14.66
N ALA A 19 5.04 4.72 15.45
CA ALA A 19 3.58 4.71 15.22
C ALA A 19 2.98 6.12 15.15
N CYS A 20 3.81 7.12 14.78
CA CYS A 20 3.33 8.42 14.31
C CYS A 20 3.70 8.60 12.83
N GLY A 21 3.61 7.52 12.05
CA GLY A 21 3.49 7.63 10.61
C GLY A 21 2.04 7.98 10.35
N LYS A 22 1.76 9.18 9.83
CA LYS A 22 0.46 9.50 9.24
C LYS A 22 0.03 8.29 8.41
N SER A 23 -1.24 7.88 8.47
CA SER A 23 -1.79 6.90 7.55
C SER A 23 -1.74 7.51 6.14
N LYS A 24 -0.57 7.51 5.51
CA LYS A 24 -0.23 8.11 4.21
C LYS A 24 -0.91 7.41 3.04
N PHE A 25 -1.69 6.36 3.32
CA PHE A 25 -2.46 5.62 2.34
C PHE A 25 -3.68 6.39 1.84
N TYR A 26 -4.23 7.29 2.65
CA TYR A 26 -5.42 8.06 2.25
C TYR A 26 -5.06 9.11 1.22
N GLY A 27 -5.80 9.09 0.11
CA GLY A 27 -5.65 10.07 -0.94
C GLY A 27 -5.91 9.50 -2.32
N GLU A 28 -5.70 10.36 -3.29
CA GLU A 28 -5.87 10.14 -4.70
C GLU A 28 -4.50 10.11 -5.37
N TYR A 29 -4.29 9.11 -6.21
CA TYR A 29 -3.03 8.85 -6.88
C TYR A 29 -3.28 8.75 -8.38
N SER A 30 -2.47 9.44 -9.20
CA SER A 30 -2.62 9.48 -10.65
C SER A 30 -1.32 9.22 -11.39
N VAL A 31 -1.41 8.63 -12.59
CA VAL A 31 -0.24 8.39 -13.46
C VAL A 31 0.34 9.69 -14.01
N ASP A 32 -0.51 10.62 -14.43
CA ASP A 32 -0.15 11.84 -15.16
C ASP A 32 -0.49 13.13 -14.39
N GLY A 33 -0.98 13.00 -13.16
CA GLY A 33 -1.46 14.11 -12.35
C GLY A 33 -2.90 14.51 -12.64
N ASN A 34 -3.56 13.89 -13.62
CA ASN A 34 -4.97 14.12 -13.90
C ASN A 34 -5.83 13.08 -13.16
N PRO A 35 -6.95 13.49 -12.53
CA PRO A 35 -7.89 12.60 -11.83
C PRO A 35 -8.77 11.78 -12.79
N ARG A 36 -8.33 11.65 -14.05
CA ARG A 36 -9.03 10.85 -15.06
C ARG A 36 -8.57 9.39 -15.03
N TYR A 37 -7.33 9.16 -14.62
CA TYR A 37 -6.71 7.85 -14.46
C TYR A 37 -6.12 7.74 -13.05
N ASP A 38 -6.98 7.50 -12.07
CA ASP A 38 -6.64 7.58 -10.65
C ASP A 38 -7.00 6.34 -9.85
N ILE A 39 -6.29 6.16 -8.73
CA ILE A 39 -6.66 5.25 -7.65
C ILE A 39 -6.87 6.11 -6.42
N LYS A 40 -8.04 6.01 -5.80
CA LYS A 40 -8.41 6.75 -4.61
C LYS A 40 -8.66 5.82 -3.44
N ILE A 41 -7.88 5.94 -2.38
CA ILE A 41 -8.07 5.19 -1.15
C ILE A 41 -9.02 5.99 -0.25
N LEU A 42 -10.23 5.46 -0.05
CA LEU A 42 -11.36 6.20 0.55
C LEU A 42 -11.36 6.11 2.08
N ASP A 43 -11.21 4.90 2.60
CA ASP A 43 -11.26 4.56 4.03
C ASP A 43 -10.36 3.35 4.31
N ASN A 44 -10.45 2.73 5.49
CA ASN A 44 -9.51 1.67 5.89
C ASN A 44 -9.63 0.38 5.04
N ASN A 45 -10.71 0.22 4.28
CA ASN A 45 -11.07 -1.04 3.62
C ASN A 45 -11.59 -0.87 2.19
N THR A 46 -11.66 0.37 1.67
CA THR A 46 -12.27 0.65 0.37
C THR A 46 -11.39 1.55 -0.48
N ALA A 47 -11.19 1.17 -1.73
CA ALA A 47 -10.53 1.96 -2.75
C ALA A 47 -11.41 2.09 -3.99
N LYS A 48 -11.19 3.16 -4.75
CA LYS A 48 -11.82 3.40 -6.04
C LYS A 48 -10.74 3.40 -7.11
N ILE A 49 -10.90 2.57 -8.13
CA ILE A 49 -10.00 2.47 -9.27
C ILE A 49 -10.72 3.09 -10.46
N ASN A 50 -10.06 4.02 -11.14
CA ASN A 50 -10.56 4.70 -12.31
C ASN A 50 -9.48 4.62 -13.40
N LEU A 51 -9.32 3.44 -14.03
CA LEU A 51 -8.24 3.21 -14.99
C LEU A 51 -8.71 3.05 -16.44
N GLU A 52 -10.02 2.92 -16.65
CA GLU A 52 -10.70 2.75 -17.95
C GLU A 52 -12.20 2.57 -17.69
N SER A 53 -12.51 1.98 -16.54
CA SER A 53 -13.82 1.95 -15.91
C SER A 53 -13.68 2.36 -14.44
N MET A 54 -14.78 2.82 -13.86
CA MET A 54 -14.85 3.23 -12.47
C MET A 54 -15.36 2.06 -11.64
N ILE A 55 -14.47 1.48 -10.83
CA ILE A 55 -14.78 0.33 -9.97
C ILE A 55 -14.44 0.70 -8.53
N THR A 56 -15.30 0.32 -7.60
CA THR A 56 -15.00 0.40 -6.15
C THR A 56 -14.66 -0.99 -5.69
N VAL A 57 -13.57 -1.13 -4.95
CA VAL A 57 -13.03 -2.40 -4.50
C VAL A 57 -12.84 -2.36 -3.00
N GLU A 58 -13.13 -3.48 -2.36
CA GLU A 58 -12.78 -3.69 -0.96
C GLU A 58 -11.35 -4.25 -0.89
N TYR A 59 -10.62 -3.91 0.16
CA TYR A 59 -9.27 -4.40 0.39
C TYR A 59 -9.02 -4.69 1.89
N GLU A 60 -8.08 -5.58 2.18
CA GLU A 60 -7.48 -5.74 3.50
C GLU A 60 -6.08 -5.16 3.51
N LYS A 61 -5.72 -4.48 4.60
CA LYS A 61 -4.37 -3.96 4.78
C LYS A 61 -3.46 -5.05 5.35
N ASN A 62 -2.39 -5.37 4.62
CA ASN A 62 -1.34 -6.28 5.04
C ASN A 62 0.03 -5.57 4.99
N GLY A 63 0.45 -5.01 6.13
CA GLY A 63 1.65 -4.16 6.18
C GLY A 63 1.48 -2.89 5.33
N ASP A 64 2.34 -2.72 4.32
CA ASP A 64 2.30 -1.61 3.37
C ASP A 64 1.50 -1.92 2.09
N ARG A 65 0.88 -3.11 2.05
CA ARG A 65 0.05 -3.57 0.95
C ARG A 65 -1.43 -3.46 1.29
N LEU A 66 -2.21 -3.06 0.29
CA LEU A 66 -3.67 -3.07 0.31
C LEU A 66 -4.11 -4.19 -0.65
N GLU A 67 -4.43 -5.36 -0.09
CA GLU A 67 -4.78 -6.56 -0.85
C GLU A 67 -6.28 -6.57 -1.15
N VAL A 68 -6.64 -6.55 -2.43
CA VAL A 68 -8.04 -6.44 -2.86
C VAL A 68 -8.80 -7.74 -2.60
N ILE A 69 -9.91 -7.65 -1.86
CA ILE A 69 -10.83 -8.74 -1.52
C ILE A 69 -11.86 -8.88 -2.66
N GLN A 70 -12.04 -10.08 -3.24
CA GLN A 70 -12.74 -10.30 -4.53
C GLN A 70 -14.28 -10.15 -4.45
N ASP A 71 -15.04 -9.81 -5.51
CA ASP A 71 -15.30 -10.61 -6.74
C ASP A 71 -15.17 -9.85 -8.08
N ASP A 72 -15.49 -8.55 -8.14
CA ASP A 72 -15.71 -7.85 -9.42
C ASP A 72 -14.43 -7.60 -10.23
N VAL A 73 -13.29 -7.41 -9.57
CA VAL A 73 -12.00 -7.17 -10.23
C VAL A 73 -11.59 -8.37 -11.09
N TYR A 74 -11.82 -9.59 -10.60
CA TYR A 74 -11.42 -10.83 -11.27
C TYR A 74 -12.23 -11.09 -12.55
N SER A 75 -13.43 -10.50 -12.68
CA SER A 75 -14.19 -10.56 -13.92
C SER A 75 -13.54 -9.77 -15.08
N TYR A 76 -12.70 -8.78 -14.77
CA TYR A 76 -11.99 -7.95 -15.75
C TYR A 76 -10.58 -8.47 -16.09
N TYR A 77 -9.97 -9.27 -15.21
CA TYR A 77 -8.64 -9.82 -15.45
C TYR A 77 -8.73 -11.23 -16.05
N VAL A 78 -7.92 -11.47 -17.08
CA VAL A 78 -7.77 -12.77 -17.75
C VAL A 78 -7.54 -13.89 -16.72
N ASP A 79 -8.17 -15.07 -16.90
CA ASP A 79 -8.22 -16.31 -16.08
C ASP A 79 -6.96 -16.69 -15.25
N SER A 80 -5.81 -16.10 -15.55
CA SER A 80 -4.51 -16.30 -14.91
C SER A 80 -4.20 -15.37 -13.73
N VAL A 81 -5.01 -14.34 -13.45
CA VAL A 81 -4.78 -13.39 -12.34
C VAL A 81 -5.43 -13.91 -11.06
N THR A 82 -4.61 -14.09 -10.02
CA THR A 82 -5.00 -14.70 -8.74
C THR A 82 -4.93 -13.72 -7.56
N GLY A 83 -4.46 -12.49 -7.80
CA GLY A 83 -4.34 -11.48 -6.76
C GLY A 83 -4.20 -10.08 -7.35
N VAL A 84 -4.67 -9.08 -6.62
CA VAL A 84 -4.55 -7.66 -6.97
C VAL A 84 -4.24 -6.90 -5.68
N PHE A 85 -3.24 -6.02 -5.72
CA PHE A 85 -2.87 -5.23 -4.55
C PHE A 85 -2.25 -3.90 -4.92
N PHE A 86 -2.41 -2.94 -4.01
CA PHE A 86 -1.70 -1.67 -4.06
C PHE A 86 -0.57 -1.67 -3.04
N GLU A 87 0.57 -1.09 -3.38
CA GLU A 87 1.71 -0.98 -2.48
C GLU A 87 2.16 0.47 -2.40
N LEU A 88 2.10 1.06 -1.20
CA LEU A 88 2.58 2.40 -0.97
C LEU A 88 4.10 2.37 -0.78
N LYS A 89 4.81 3.18 -1.54
CA LYS A 89 6.27 3.29 -1.48
C LYS A 89 6.72 4.45 -0.61
N ASP A 90 7.98 4.40 -0.20
CA ASP A 90 8.62 5.43 0.61
C ASP A 90 8.63 6.83 -0.02
N ASP A 91 8.53 6.90 -1.35
CA ASP A 91 8.49 8.15 -2.14
C ASP A 91 7.07 8.70 -2.37
N ASP A 92 6.08 8.23 -1.58
CA ASP A 92 4.66 8.60 -1.67
C ASP A 92 4.01 8.23 -3.03
N THR A 93 4.60 7.29 -3.76
CA THR A 93 3.97 6.67 -4.93
C THR A 93 3.20 5.41 -4.56
N LEU A 94 2.11 5.16 -5.27
CA LEU A 94 1.31 3.94 -5.16
C LEU A 94 1.61 3.04 -6.36
N SER A 95 2.05 1.82 -6.11
CA SER A 95 2.21 0.80 -7.15
C SER A 95 0.93 -0.01 -7.27
N TYR A 96 0.43 -0.17 -8.50
CA TYR A 96 -0.65 -1.10 -8.80
C TYR A 96 -0.07 -2.41 -9.32
N ASN A 97 -0.34 -3.50 -8.61
CA ASN A 97 0.26 -4.80 -8.90
C ASN A 97 -0.81 -5.89 -9.00
N ILE A 98 -0.50 -6.92 -9.78
CA ILE A 98 -1.28 -8.15 -9.88
C ILE A 98 -0.40 -9.36 -9.60
N VAL A 99 -1.00 -10.46 -9.18
CA VAL A 99 -0.37 -11.78 -9.16
C VAL A 99 -0.91 -12.58 -10.32
N LYS A 100 -0.03 -13.00 -11.23
CA LYS A 100 -0.38 -13.82 -12.39
C LYS A 100 0.54 -15.03 -12.45
N ASN A 101 -0.02 -16.23 -12.57
CA ASN A 101 0.75 -17.48 -12.58
C ASN A 101 1.72 -17.61 -11.38
N SER A 102 1.33 -17.14 -10.19
CA SER A 102 2.16 -17.06 -8.97
C SER A 102 3.33 -16.06 -9.01
N GLU A 103 3.36 -15.17 -10.01
CA GLU A 103 4.36 -14.09 -10.11
C GLU A 103 3.70 -12.73 -9.89
N GLU A 104 4.34 -11.87 -9.09
CA GLU A 104 3.93 -10.47 -8.93
C GLU A 104 4.37 -9.65 -10.16
N MET A 105 3.42 -8.93 -10.76
CA MET A 105 3.63 -8.06 -11.90
C MET A 105 3.09 -6.67 -11.61
N LYS A 106 3.92 -5.66 -11.86
CA LYS A 106 3.52 -4.26 -11.75
C LYS A 106 2.78 -3.82 -13.01
N ILE A 107 1.58 -3.30 -12.83
CA ILE A 107 0.75 -2.73 -13.89
C ILE A 107 1.06 -1.24 -14.09
N GLY A 108 1.27 -0.50 -12.99
CA GLY A 108 1.54 0.93 -13.08
C GLY A 108 2.01 1.54 -11.76
N GLU A 109 2.48 2.77 -11.84
CA GLU A 109 2.87 3.60 -10.71
C GLU A 109 2.13 4.93 -10.76
N PHE A 110 1.64 5.36 -9.60
CA PHE A 110 0.76 6.50 -9.46
C PHE A 110 1.35 7.43 -8.41
N LYS A 111 1.32 8.73 -8.69
CA LYS A 111 1.82 9.76 -7.78
C LYS A 111 0.65 10.33 -7.00
N TYR A 112 0.86 10.58 -5.72
CA TYR A 112 -0.11 11.28 -4.89
C TYR A 112 -0.43 12.66 -5.48
N ILE A 113 -1.72 13.00 -5.53
CA ILE A 113 -2.21 14.31 -6.03
C ILE A 113 -3.12 15.05 -5.04
N GLU A 114 -3.86 14.35 -4.17
CA GLU A 114 -4.74 14.97 -3.15
C GLU A 114 -5.09 14.03 -1.99
#